data_AF-A0A7Z9BXQ1-F1
#
_entry.id   AF-A0A7Z9BXQ1-F1
#
_cell.length_a   1.000
_cell.length_b   1.000
_cell.length_c   1.000
_cell.angle_alpha   90.00
_cell.angle_beta   90.00
_cell.angle_gamma   90.00
#
_symmetry.space_group_name_H-M   'P 1'
#
loop_
_entity.id
_entity.type
_entity.pdbx_description
1 polymer ?
#
loop_
_entity_poly.entity_id
_entity_poly.type
_entity_poly.pdbx_seq_one_letter_code
_entity_poly.pdbx_strand_id
1 'polypeptide(L)'
;MGHREKVIIALGVMASITSLVIGMARTATVSEKIRVKPDYERLAHLLSAKQFTKAELQTYRMMLLALEKNTKYSDPIELNQQDIAKLPCEDLRELEKIWQGYTQGSIHFRNKIMSWQNGQQNLIPAINSRSNSCKIEENRNSTALSQ
;
A
#
# COMPACT_ATOMS: atom_id res chain seq x y z
N MET A 1 58.22 -34.53 23.95
CA MET A 1 56.93 -34.53 23.22
C MET A 1 55.81 -34.42 24.23
N GLY A 2 54.88 -33.45 24.13
CA GLY A 2 53.78 -33.43 25.13
C GLY A 2 52.99 -32.13 25.37
N HIS A 3 53.21 -31.04 24.63
CA HIS A 3 52.38 -29.84 24.82
C HIS A 3 51.97 -29.11 23.54
N ARG A 4 52.73 -29.23 22.43
CA ARG A 4 52.40 -28.55 21.16
C ARG A 4 51.36 -29.30 20.31
N GLU A 5 51.30 -30.63 20.38
CA GLU A 5 50.27 -31.43 19.69
C GLU A 5 48.87 -31.29 20.31
N LYS A 6 48.79 -31.17 21.64
CA LYS A 6 47.50 -31.03 22.35
C LYS A 6 46.81 -29.70 22.06
N VAL A 7 47.59 -28.64 21.77
CA VAL A 7 47.07 -27.30 21.42
C VAL A 7 46.47 -27.28 20.02
N ILE A 8 47.04 -28.03 19.06
CA ILE A 8 46.52 -28.09 17.68
C ILE A 8 45.18 -28.83 17.64
N ILE A 9 45.04 -29.91 18.42
CA ILE A 9 43.79 -30.68 18.51
C ILE A 9 42.70 -29.87 19.25
N ALA A 10 43.06 -29.11 20.30
CA ALA A 10 42.10 -28.26 21.02
C ALA A 10 41.61 -27.05 20.20
N LEU A 11 42.48 -26.44 19.37
CA LEU A 11 42.09 -25.33 18.50
C LEU A 11 41.25 -25.79 17.30
N GLY A 12 41.47 -27.02 16.78
CA GLY A 12 40.65 -27.58 15.70
C GLY A 12 39.20 -27.90 16.11
N VAL A 13 38.98 -28.30 17.37
CA VAL A 13 37.62 -28.58 17.87
C VAL A 13 36.85 -27.29 18.16
N MET A 14 37.52 -26.22 18.61
CA MET A 14 36.87 -24.93 18.88
C MET A 14 36.42 -24.18 17.62
N ALA A 15 37.09 -24.37 16.48
CA ALA A 15 36.63 -23.84 15.20
C ALA A 15 35.41 -24.60 14.63
N SER A 16 35.15 -25.82 15.11
CA SER A 16 34.03 -26.64 14.65
C SER A 16 32.71 -26.28 15.35
N ILE A 17 32.77 -25.77 16.59
CA ILE A 17 31.57 -25.46 17.39
C ILE A 17 31.04 -24.04 17.12
N THR A 18 31.86 -23.12 16.60
CA THR A 18 31.34 -21.80 16.16
C THR A 18 30.53 -21.87 14.86
N SER A 19 30.68 -22.94 14.08
CA SER A 19 29.91 -23.13 12.84
C SER A 19 28.45 -23.58 13.06
N LEU A 20 28.04 -23.82 14.31
CA LEU A 20 26.67 -24.30 14.61
C LEU A 20 25.70 -23.22 15.12
N VAL A 21 26.17 -22.01 15.47
CA VAL A 21 25.27 -20.94 15.97
C VAL A 21 24.85 -19.97 14.87
N ILE A 22 25.53 -19.95 13.72
CA ILE A 22 25.20 -19.05 12.60
C ILE A 22 23.96 -19.54 11.82
N GLY A 23 23.48 -20.76 12.07
CA GLY A 23 22.37 -21.38 11.34
C GLY A 23 20.97 -21.27 11.98
N MET A 24 20.83 -20.71 13.18
CA MET A 24 19.53 -20.69 13.90
C MET A 24 19.12 -19.33 14.49
N ALA A 25 19.74 -18.24 14.07
CA ALA A 25 19.02 -16.97 14.04
C ALA A 25 18.42 -16.85 12.63
N ARG A 26 17.30 -17.54 12.38
CA ARG A 26 16.36 -17.02 11.38
C ARG A 26 15.86 -15.71 11.96
N THR A 27 16.65 -14.63 11.81
CA THR A 27 16.09 -13.30 11.82
C THR A 27 15.05 -13.37 10.73
N ALA A 28 13.78 -13.46 11.12
CA ALA A 28 12.70 -13.10 10.23
C ALA A 28 12.99 -11.65 9.88
N THR A 29 13.77 -11.44 8.82
CA THR A 29 13.76 -10.17 8.11
C THR A 29 12.34 -10.11 7.59
N VAL A 30 11.45 -9.54 8.42
CA VAL A 30 10.22 -8.96 7.92
C VAL A 30 10.73 -8.05 6.83
N SER A 31 10.62 -8.53 5.59
CA SER A 31 10.88 -7.71 4.42
C SER A 31 9.81 -6.65 4.51
N GLU A 32 10.16 -5.55 5.17
CA GLU A 32 9.28 -4.42 5.34
C GLU A 32 9.11 -3.87 3.94
N LYS A 33 8.07 -4.36 3.28
CA LYS A 33 7.71 -3.96 1.94
C LYS A 33 7.48 -2.47 2.02
N ILE A 34 8.40 -1.70 1.45
CA ILE A 34 8.32 -0.24 1.46
C ILE A 34 7.06 0.12 0.68
N ARG A 35 6.03 0.56 1.41
CA ARG A 35 4.81 1.09 0.82
C ARG A 35 5.18 2.40 0.12
N VAL A 36 5.08 2.41 -1.21
CA VAL A 36 5.29 3.64 -1.98
C VAL A 36 4.19 4.61 -1.61
N LYS A 37 4.57 5.72 -0.97
CA LYS A 37 3.60 6.75 -0.54
C LYS A 37 2.90 7.36 -1.76
N PRO A 38 1.56 7.43 -1.78
CA PRO A 38 0.85 8.10 -2.87
C PRO A 38 1.16 9.60 -2.91
N ASP A 39 1.28 10.15 -4.13
CA ASP A 39 1.57 11.56 -4.38
C ASP A 39 0.28 12.39 -4.47
N TYR A 40 -0.20 12.81 -3.29
CA TYR A 40 -1.42 13.61 -3.09
C TYR A 40 -1.27 15.07 -3.51
N GLU A 41 -0.06 15.61 -3.42
CA GLU A 41 0.22 17.00 -3.80
C GLU A 41 0.01 17.21 -5.30
N ARG A 42 0.51 16.27 -6.12
CA ARG A 42 0.27 16.29 -7.56
C ARG A 42 -1.21 16.24 -7.92
N LEU A 43 -2.02 15.50 -7.18
CA LEU A 43 -3.46 15.46 -7.40
C LEU A 43 -4.09 16.84 -7.15
N ALA A 44 -3.75 17.48 -6.03
CA ALA A 44 -4.24 18.82 -5.71
C ALA A 44 -3.85 19.85 -6.78
N HIS A 45 -2.61 19.81 -7.28
CA HIS A 45 -2.14 20.70 -8.35
C HIS A 45 -2.89 20.46 -9.67
N LEU A 46 -3.18 19.20 -10.02
CA LEU A 46 -3.96 18.90 -11.24
C LEU A 46 -5.40 19.42 -11.14
N LEU A 47 -6.01 19.31 -9.96
CA LEU A 47 -7.37 19.81 -9.72
C LEU A 47 -7.44 21.33 -9.71
N SER A 48 -6.48 22.02 -9.09
CA SER A 48 -6.42 23.48 -9.09
C SER A 48 -6.23 24.05 -10.51
N ALA A 49 -5.48 23.35 -11.36
CA ALA A 49 -5.31 23.65 -12.77
C ALA A 49 -6.50 23.21 -13.66
N LYS A 50 -7.60 22.71 -13.08
CA LYS A 50 -8.79 22.19 -13.79
C LYS A 50 -8.49 21.05 -14.78
N GLN A 51 -7.40 20.31 -14.58
CA GLN A 51 -6.97 19.20 -15.43
C GLN A 51 -7.64 17.88 -15.01
N PHE A 52 -8.99 17.84 -15.03
CA PHE A 52 -9.78 16.75 -14.45
C PHE A 52 -9.43 15.36 -14.98
N THR A 53 -9.22 15.20 -16.29
CA THR A 53 -8.81 13.90 -16.87
C THR A 53 -7.48 13.39 -16.31
N LYS A 54 -6.52 14.29 -16.04
CA LYS A 54 -5.24 13.90 -15.44
C LYS A 54 -5.37 13.66 -13.94
N ALA A 55 -6.21 14.44 -13.25
CA ALA A 55 -6.53 14.23 -11.84
C ALA A 55 -7.20 12.87 -11.60
N GLU A 56 -8.10 12.46 -12.50
CA GLU A 56 -8.69 11.12 -12.56
C GLU A 56 -7.61 10.04 -12.64
N LEU A 57 -6.69 10.14 -13.62
CA LEU A 57 -5.60 9.18 -13.79
C LEU A 57 -4.67 9.13 -12.57
N GLN A 58 -4.37 10.28 -11.97
CA GLN A 58 -3.56 10.36 -10.76
C GLN A 58 -4.28 9.69 -9.58
N THR A 59 -5.58 9.95 -9.40
CA THR A 59 -6.40 9.30 -8.37
C THR A 59 -6.36 7.78 -8.50
N TYR A 60 -6.49 7.26 -9.72
CA TYR A 60 -6.40 5.83 -10.00
C TYR A 60 -5.04 5.23 -9.62
N ARG A 61 -3.95 5.90 -10.01
CA ARG A 61 -2.58 5.48 -9.63
C ARG A 61 -2.41 5.44 -8.12
N MET A 62 -2.97 6.41 -7.41
CA MET A 62 -2.87 6.48 -5.97
C MET A 62 -3.66 5.37 -5.28
N MET A 63 -4.84 5.02 -5.80
CA MET A 63 -5.60 3.86 -5.33
C MET A 63 -4.82 2.55 -5.54
N LEU A 64 -4.15 2.38 -6.69
CA LEU A 64 -3.29 1.23 -6.94
C LEU A 64 -2.12 1.15 -5.94
N LEU A 65 -1.43 2.27 -5.70
CA LEU A 65 -0.34 2.34 -4.73
C LEU A 65 -0.82 2.09 -3.30
N ALA A 66 -1.98 2.63 -2.93
CA ALA A 66 -2.58 2.44 -1.62
C ALA A 66 -2.94 0.98 -1.36
N LEU A 67 -3.35 0.24 -2.41
CA LEU A 67 -3.60 -1.20 -2.42
C LEU A 67 -2.34 -2.05 -2.65
N GLU A 68 -1.17 -1.39 -2.72
CA GLU A 68 0.13 -2.00 -2.98
C GLU A 68 0.17 -2.87 -4.25
N LYS A 69 -0.65 -2.51 -5.24
CA LYS A 69 -0.66 -3.12 -6.55
C LYS A 69 0.48 -2.53 -7.38
N ASN A 70 1.47 -3.36 -7.67
CA ASN A 70 2.73 -2.96 -8.31
C ASN A 70 2.54 -2.46 -9.74
N THR A 71 2.58 -1.15 -9.98
CA THR A 71 2.54 -0.55 -11.33
C THR A 71 3.81 -0.80 -12.16
N LYS A 72 4.74 -1.65 -11.69
CA LYS A 72 6.05 -1.93 -12.29
C LYS A 72 6.01 -2.95 -13.42
N TYR A 73 4.92 -3.71 -13.56
CA TYR A 73 4.77 -4.70 -14.63
C TYR A 73 3.82 -4.15 -15.69
N SER A 74 4.19 -4.37 -16.95
CA SER A 74 3.60 -3.82 -18.17
C SER A 74 2.15 -4.22 -18.43
N ASP A 75 1.55 -5.03 -17.55
CA ASP A 75 0.14 -5.39 -17.62
C ASP A 75 -0.73 -4.25 -17.05
N PRO A 76 -1.85 -3.91 -17.70
CA PRO A 76 -2.81 -2.99 -17.14
C PRO A 76 -3.35 -3.59 -15.84
N ILE A 77 -2.93 -3.04 -14.70
CA ILE A 77 -3.52 -3.42 -13.42
C ILE A 77 -4.86 -2.73 -13.31
N GLU A 78 -5.92 -3.53 -13.26
CA GLU A 78 -7.28 -3.07 -13.08
C GLU A 78 -7.69 -3.07 -11.59
N LEU A 79 -8.45 -2.04 -11.21
CA LEU A 79 -9.19 -2.01 -9.96
C LEU A 79 -10.60 -2.54 -10.22
N ASN A 80 -10.99 -3.58 -9.48
CA ASN A 80 -12.35 -4.06 -9.42
C ASN A 80 -13.04 -3.62 -8.11
N GLN A 81 -14.33 -3.89 -7.99
CA GLN A 81 -15.09 -3.53 -6.77
C GLN A 81 -14.52 -4.14 -5.48
N GLN A 82 -13.95 -5.35 -5.54
CA GLN A 82 -13.34 -6.00 -4.38
C GLN A 82 -12.03 -5.32 -3.97
N ASP A 83 -11.30 -4.76 -4.92
CA ASP A 83 -10.12 -3.93 -4.64
C ASP A 83 -10.52 -2.66 -3.92
N ILE A 84 -11.57 -1.98 -4.40
CA ILE A 84 -12.09 -0.77 -3.75
C ILE A 84 -12.56 -1.06 -2.32
N ALA A 85 -13.17 -2.22 -2.07
CA ALA A 85 -13.59 -2.63 -0.73
C ALA A 85 -12.41 -2.78 0.25
N LYS A 86 -11.18 -2.99 -0.25
CA LYS A 86 -9.95 -3.12 0.55
C LYS A 86 -9.16 -1.83 0.67
N LEU A 87 -9.60 -0.75 0.03
CA LEU A 87 -8.89 0.52 0.07
C LEU A 87 -8.81 1.03 1.52
N PRO A 88 -7.62 1.40 2.03
CA PRO A 88 -7.50 1.90 3.39
C PRO A 88 -8.27 3.20 3.58
N CYS A 89 -8.90 3.36 4.74
CA CYS A 89 -9.74 4.52 5.02
C CYS A 89 -8.96 5.83 5.09
N GLU A 90 -7.72 5.78 5.56
CA GLU A 90 -6.83 6.94 5.58
C GLU A 90 -6.58 7.47 4.16
N ASP A 91 -6.16 6.59 3.24
CA ASP A 91 -5.91 6.96 1.85
C ASP A 91 -7.18 7.44 1.14
N LEU A 92 -8.32 6.75 1.36
CA LEU A 92 -9.60 7.13 0.76
C LEU A 92 -10.05 8.51 1.25
N ARG A 93 -9.95 8.79 2.54
CA ARG A 93 -10.32 10.09 3.14
C ARG A 93 -9.46 11.22 2.60
N GLU A 94 -8.15 10.99 2.43
CA GLU A 94 -7.26 12.00 1.87
C GLU A 94 -7.63 12.31 0.40
N LEU A 95 -7.93 11.28 -0.40
CA LEU A 95 -8.44 11.47 -1.77
C LEU A 95 -9.75 12.27 -1.78
N GLU A 96 -10.74 11.90 -0.95
CA GLU A 96 -12.03 12.60 -0.88
C GLU A 96 -11.86 14.06 -0.46
N LYS A 97 -11.05 14.34 0.56
CA LYS A 97 -10.75 15.71 1.04
C LYS A 97 -10.18 16.58 -0.07
N ILE A 98 -9.26 16.04 -0.86
CA ILE A 98 -8.67 16.77 -1.99
C ILE A 98 -9.73 17.05 -3.04
N TRP A 99 -10.52 16.05 -3.45
CA TRP A 99 -11.58 16.24 -4.44
C TRP A 99 -12.68 17.20 -3.99
N GLN A 100 -13.05 17.20 -2.71
CA GLN A 100 -14.02 18.12 -2.12
C GLN A 100 -13.61 19.58 -2.25
N GLY A 101 -12.31 19.89 -2.19
CA GLY A 101 -11.81 21.25 -2.37
C GLY A 101 -12.05 21.83 -3.77
N TYR A 102 -12.32 20.99 -4.77
CA TYR A 102 -12.41 21.40 -6.18
C TYR A 102 -13.69 20.94 -6.87
N THR A 103 -14.50 20.10 -6.22
CA THR A 103 -15.75 19.52 -6.78
C THR A 103 -16.83 19.44 -5.71
N GLN A 104 -18.10 19.24 -6.10
CA GLN A 104 -19.23 19.07 -5.17
C GLN A 104 -19.21 17.71 -4.45
N GLY A 105 -18.14 17.39 -3.74
CA GLY A 105 -18.18 16.37 -2.69
C GLY A 105 -17.42 15.07 -2.94
N SER A 106 -17.32 14.63 -4.20
CA SER A 106 -17.01 13.23 -4.52
C SER A 106 -15.79 13.05 -5.41
N ILE A 107 -15.13 11.90 -5.33
CA ILE A 107 -14.17 11.47 -6.37
C ILE A 107 -14.95 11.31 -7.67
N HIS A 108 -14.56 12.05 -8.70
CA HIS A 108 -15.20 11.98 -10.02
C HIS A 108 -14.35 11.12 -10.95
N PHE A 109 -14.94 10.09 -11.55
CA PHE A 109 -14.38 9.34 -12.68
C PHE A 109 -15.29 9.56 -13.89
N ARG A 110 -14.95 10.51 -14.76
CA ARG A 110 -15.73 10.88 -15.95
C ARG A 110 -15.40 10.00 -17.15
N ASN A 111 -14.20 9.42 -17.18
CA ASN A 111 -13.70 8.70 -18.35
C ASN A 111 -13.73 7.17 -18.23
N LYS A 112 -14.27 6.54 -19.29
CA LYS A 112 -14.03 5.13 -19.67
C LYS A 112 -12.55 4.76 -19.86
N ILE A 113 -11.63 5.74 -19.90
CA ILE A 113 -10.25 5.61 -20.37
C ILE A 113 -9.33 4.82 -19.41
N MET A 114 -9.79 4.47 -18.21
CA MET A 114 -9.03 3.55 -17.33
C MET A 114 -9.35 2.06 -17.59
N SER A 115 -10.27 1.75 -18.49
CA SER A 115 -10.55 0.39 -18.96
C SER A 115 -9.69 0.07 -20.18
N TRP A 116 -8.47 -0.41 -19.95
CA TRP A 116 -7.72 -1.17 -20.98
C TRP A 116 -7.85 -2.68 -20.69
N GLN A 117 -9.06 -3.21 -20.47
CA GLN A 117 -9.85 -3.89 -21.50
C GLN A 117 -11.15 -4.43 -20.86
N ASN A 118 -12.25 -4.30 -21.58
CA ASN A 118 -13.45 -5.15 -21.46
C ASN A 118 -14.24 -5.13 -20.12
N GLY A 119 -14.88 -4.00 -19.83
CA GLY A 119 -16.05 -3.97 -18.95
C GLY A 119 -16.21 -2.64 -18.26
N GLN A 120 -17.34 -1.97 -18.49
CA GLN A 120 -17.70 -0.73 -17.79
C GLN A 120 -17.90 -1.00 -16.29
N GLN A 121 -16.83 -1.12 -15.50
CA GLN A 121 -16.96 -1.10 -14.05
C GLN A 121 -17.07 0.35 -13.59
N ASN A 122 -18.31 0.77 -13.30
CA ASN A 122 -18.54 1.96 -12.51
C ASN A 122 -18.06 1.68 -11.08
N LEU A 123 -16.90 2.22 -10.71
CA LEU A 123 -16.34 2.07 -9.36
C LEU A 123 -16.98 3.02 -8.34
N ILE A 124 -17.75 4.02 -8.79
CA ILE A 124 -18.37 5.03 -7.91
C ILE A 124 -19.24 4.39 -6.81
N PRO A 125 -20.13 3.41 -7.09
CA PRO A 125 -20.89 2.74 -6.03
C PRO A 125 -19.99 2.04 -5.00
N ALA A 126 -18.91 1.40 -5.45
CA ALA A 126 -17.98 0.72 -4.56
C ALA A 126 -17.20 1.72 -3.69
N ILE A 127 -16.80 2.86 -4.25
CA ILE A 127 -16.11 3.94 -3.53
C ILE A 127 -17.05 4.51 -2.46
N ASN A 128 -18.29 4.82 -2.82
CA ASN A 128 -19.28 5.35 -1.88
C ASN A 128 -19.56 4.35 -0.74
N SER A 129 -19.68 3.06 -1.07
CA SER A 129 -19.85 1.99 -0.08
C SER A 129 -18.67 1.91 0.88
N ARG A 130 -17.43 1.97 0.35
CA ARG A 130 -16.22 1.95 1.16
C ARG A 130 -16.11 3.19 2.05
N SER A 131 -16.41 4.38 1.52
CA SER A 131 -16.43 5.65 2.27
C SER A 131 -17.38 5.60 3.46
N ASN A 132 -18.60 5.08 3.25
CA ASN A 132 -19.55 4.89 4.35
C ASN A 132 -19.05 3.90 5.40
N SER A 133 -18.42 2.81 4.97
CA SER A 133 -17.82 1.83 5.89
C SER A 133 -16.72 2.47 6.74
N CYS A 134 -15.87 3.31 6.13
CA CYS A 134 -14.81 4.04 6.83
C CYS A 134 -15.34 4.99 7.91
N LYS A 135 -16.44 5.70 7.64
CA LYS A 135 -17.10 6.57 8.63
C LYS A 135 -17.61 5.77 9.83
N ILE A 136 -18.14 4.56 9.60
CA ILE A 136 -18.60 3.67 10.67
C ILE A 136 -17.43 3.17 11.51
N GLU A 137 -16.32 2.77 10.88
CA GLU A 137 -15.09 2.34 11.56
C GLU A 137 -14.53 3.44 12.46
N GLU A 138 -14.49 4.68 11.98
CA GLU A 138 -14.02 5.85 12.75
C GLU A 138 -14.90 6.11 14.00
N ASN A 139 -16.22 6.08 13.84
CA ASN A 139 -17.16 6.28 14.94
C ASN A 139 -17.02 5.20 16.03
N ARG A 140 -16.79 3.94 15.65
CA ARG A 140 -16.56 2.84 16.61
C ARG A 140 -15.25 3.04 17.37
N ASN A 141 -14.18 3.38 16.67
CA ASN A 141 -12.87 3.60 17.29
C ASN A 141 -12.89 4.79 18.24
N SER A 142 -13.62 5.86 17.91
CA SER A 142 -13.81 7.01 18.80
C SER A 142 -14.59 6.64 20.06
N THR A 143 -15.57 5.73 19.97
CA THR A 143 -16.37 5.28 21.12
C THR A 143 -15.56 4.35 22.04
N ALA A 144 -14.70 3.51 21.45
CA ALA A 144 -13.83 2.58 22.18
C ALA A 144 -12.69 3.27 22.95
N LEU A 145 -12.22 4.43 22.49
CA LEU A 145 -11.19 5.23 23.17
C LEU A 145 -11.74 6.13 24.30
N SER A 146 -13.06 6.24 24.40
CA SER A 146 -13.75 7.01 25.44
C SER A 146 -14.28 6.17 26.62
N GLN A 147 -13.93 4.87 26.66
CA GLN A 147 -14.20 3.94 27.76
C GLN A 147 -12.89 3.54 28.44
#